data_AF-A0A3N2QB15-F1
#
_entry.id   AF-A0A3N2QB15-F1
#
_cell.length_a   1.000
_cell.length_b   1.000
_cell.length_c   1.000
_cell.angle_alpha   90.00
_cell.angle_beta   90.00
_cell.angle_gamma   90.00
#
_symmetry.space_group_name_H-M   'P 1'
#
loop_
_entity.id
_entity.type
_entity.pdbx_description
1 polymer ?
#
loop_
_entity_poly.entity_id
_entity_poly.type
_entity_poly.pdbx_seq_one_letter_code
_entity_poly.pdbx_strand_id
1 'polypeptide(L)'
;MAEILKTPGVYIVEKDTGANAVVQVSTAVPAFIGFTARAEINGKSFHMKPVQISSLSEYELFFGGPAVPEYTITEVTSGNKDLVMNGKSYILEQSHNSTFYLYNSLRLFFDNGGADCFIVSIGQYGDPNIQLEITPDLFKQGIDTLAGEETPTMLLMPDSLLLDEEDASYYAVQTYALAHCGKYLNKVALIDIWGGNHELSIESKDKYVKRFREYIGLDNLSYGAAYYPWLKTNIIPLNSIDYRNFDLESLKHVLKDEHKVMLSNLVSAATEKEKNYWDSGLKNTSKEYKLLRKTIADRLNILPAASAMAGLYTRTDKARGVWIAPANQNLNAVVAPMVKITHEEQEALNVDGISGKSINAIRTFKGAGAAVVWGARTLAGNSPEWRYINVRRLFILIEQSIKNAAFSVVFRPNVPVTWAVVQGMISNFLTSLWRQGALVGASPAEAFTVLCGLGETMSQDDVNEGIMRISVKVSAPRPAEFIVITFEQKMGADG
;
A
#
# COMPACT_ATOMS: atom_id res chain seq x y z
N MET A 1 -47.08 22.09 7.63
CA MET A 1 -48.56 22.17 7.69
C MET A 1 -49.06 22.32 6.26
N ALA A 2 -50.13 21.64 5.87
CA ALA A 2 -50.78 21.94 4.60
C ALA A 2 -51.24 23.41 4.63
N GLU A 3 -50.89 24.17 3.60
CA GLU A 3 -51.27 25.58 3.48
C GLU A 3 -52.80 25.64 3.37
N ILE A 4 -53.46 26.34 4.30
CA ILE A 4 -54.92 26.50 4.27
C ILE A 4 -55.23 27.51 3.17
N LEU A 5 -55.67 27.02 2.01
CA LEU A 5 -56.10 27.84 0.89
C LEU A 5 -57.44 28.52 1.22
N LYS A 6 -57.43 29.86 1.27
CA LYS A 6 -58.59 30.68 1.71
C LYS A 6 -59.39 31.29 0.56
N THR A 7 -58.97 31.10 -0.70
CA THR A 7 -59.64 31.68 -1.86
C THR A 7 -59.70 30.68 -3.03
N PRO A 8 -60.68 30.81 -3.96
CA PRO A 8 -60.68 30.03 -5.18
C PRO A 8 -59.61 30.53 -6.16
N GLY A 9 -58.73 29.65 -6.67
CA GLY A 9 -57.66 30.01 -7.60
C GLY A 9 -56.80 28.80 -8.01
N VAL A 10 -55.85 29.01 -8.93
CA VAL A 10 -54.81 28.03 -9.27
C VAL A 10 -53.54 28.38 -8.51
N TYR A 11 -53.01 27.43 -7.74
CA TYR A 11 -51.80 27.61 -6.93
C TYR A 11 -50.69 26.70 -7.42
N ILE A 12 -49.47 27.24 -7.45
CA ILE A 12 -48.24 26.47 -7.68
C ILE A 12 -47.56 26.33 -6.34
N VAL A 13 -47.33 25.08 -5.91
CA VAL A 13 -46.55 24.77 -4.70
C VAL A 13 -45.27 24.11 -5.15
N GLU A 14 -44.14 24.80 -4.97
CA GLU A 14 -42.82 24.19 -5.15
C GLU A 14 -42.55 23.25 -3.98
N LYS A 15 -42.53 21.95 -4.28
CA LYS A 15 -42.02 20.94 -3.36
C LYS A 15 -40.54 20.77 -3.65
N ASP A 16 -39.70 21.37 -2.81
CA ASP A 16 -38.27 21.10 -2.84
C ASP A 16 -38.05 19.63 -2.44
N THR A 17 -37.60 18.80 -3.39
CA THR A 17 -37.41 17.37 -3.17
C THR A 17 -36.25 17.07 -2.21
N GLY A 18 -35.39 18.06 -1.93
CA GLY A 18 -34.37 18.02 -0.87
C GLY A 18 -33.45 16.79 -0.89
N ALA A 19 -33.37 16.06 -1.99
CA ALA A 19 -32.59 14.82 -2.09
C ALA A 19 -31.20 15.18 -2.63
N ASN A 20 -30.20 15.12 -1.76
CA ASN A 20 -28.81 15.18 -2.19
C ASN A 20 -28.47 13.87 -2.92
N ALA A 21 -27.76 13.96 -4.04
CA ALA A 21 -27.27 12.77 -4.72
C ALA A 21 -26.14 12.11 -3.91
N VAL A 22 -26.02 10.79 -3.99
CA VAL A 22 -24.84 10.10 -3.44
C VAL A 22 -23.64 10.42 -4.31
N VAL A 23 -22.61 11.00 -3.72
CA VAL A 23 -21.31 11.25 -4.36
C VAL A 23 -20.35 10.15 -3.96
N GLN A 24 -19.58 9.63 -4.92
CA GLN A 24 -18.54 8.65 -4.65
C GLN A 24 -17.46 9.25 -3.77
N VAL A 25 -17.07 8.53 -2.71
CA VAL A 25 -15.86 8.84 -1.95
C VAL A 25 -14.60 8.47 -2.75
N SER A 26 -13.45 9.01 -2.35
CA SER A 26 -12.14 8.60 -2.88
C SER A 26 -11.94 7.08 -2.72
N THR A 27 -11.28 6.43 -3.68
CA THR A 27 -11.08 4.97 -3.66
C THR A 27 -9.63 4.54 -3.45
N ALA A 28 -8.67 5.42 -3.74
CA ALA A 28 -7.25 5.07 -3.77
C ALA A 28 -6.33 6.21 -3.31
N VAL A 29 -6.53 6.64 -2.06
CA VAL A 29 -5.70 7.62 -1.34
C VAL A 29 -5.02 6.88 -0.17
N PRO A 30 -3.74 6.53 -0.27
CA PRO A 30 -3.02 5.85 0.81
C PRO A 30 -2.59 6.80 1.92
N ALA A 31 -2.51 6.29 3.14
CA ALA A 31 -1.74 6.89 4.23
C ALA A 31 -0.47 6.07 4.48
N PHE A 32 0.69 6.72 4.35
CA PHE A 32 1.99 6.16 4.69
C PHE A 32 2.42 6.62 6.07
N ILE A 33 2.82 5.66 6.91
CA ILE A 33 3.29 5.90 8.27
C ILE A 33 4.76 5.45 8.36
N GLY A 34 5.64 6.32 8.84
CA GLY A 34 7.05 6.01 8.97
C GLY A 34 7.90 7.18 9.44
N PHE A 35 9.21 7.02 9.35
CA PHE A 35 10.19 7.99 9.81
C PHE A 35 10.56 8.94 8.66
N THR A 36 10.81 10.20 9.02
CA THR A 36 11.10 11.27 8.05
C THR A 36 12.37 12.04 8.43
N ALA A 37 12.98 12.80 7.54
CA ALA A 37 14.18 13.59 7.89
C ALA A 37 13.85 14.77 8.80
N ARG A 38 12.63 15.31 8.66
CA ARG A 38 12.05 16.36 9.49
C ARG A 38 10.55 16.21 9.54
N ALA A 39 9.89 16.94 10.42
CA ALA A 39 8.44 17.12 10.41
C ALA A 39 8.07 18.53 10.92
N GLU A 40 8.82 19.54 10.50
CA GLU A 40 8.60 20.94 10.88
C GLU A 40 8.86 21.88 9.71
N ILE A 41 7.98 22.86 9.52
CA ILE A 41 8.21 24.01 8.63
C ILE A 41 7.89 25.29 9.39
N ASN A 42 8.77 26.29 9.36
CA ASN A 42 8.54 27.62 9.94
C ASN A 42 8.06 27.58 11.41
N GLY A 43 8.63 26.69 12.22
CA GLY A 43 8.25 26.51 13.63
C GLY A 43 6.93 25.75 13.86
N LYS A 44 6.25 25.28 12.79
CA LYS A 44 5.04 24.46 12.89
C LYS A 44 5.38 22.98 12.75
N SER A 45 5.16 22.21 13.81
CA SER A 45 5.35 20.76 13.82
C SER A 45 4.17 19.99 13.21
N PHE A 46 4.53 19.04 12.35
CA PHE A 46 3.71 18.04 11.66
C PHE A 46 3.97 16.61 12.17
N HIS A 47 4.76 16.45 13.23
CA HIS A 47 4.97 15.14 13.87
C HIS A 47 3.63 14.60 14.40
N MET A 48 3.37 13.30 14.18
CA MET A 48 2.12 12.62 14.55
C MET A 48 0.86 13.35 14.06
N LYS A 49 0.93 13.94 12.86
CA LYS A 49 -0.21 14.57 12.19
C LYS A 49 -0.28 14.08 10.74
N PRO A 50 -1.45 13.61 10.26
CA PRO A 50 -1.62 13.31 8.85
C PRO A 50 -1.47 14.58 8.00
N VAL A 51 -0.56 14.55 7.04
CA VAL A 51 -0.38 15.63 6.05
C VAL A 51 -0.65 15.08 4.67
N GLN A 52 -1.64 15.65 3.98
CA GLN A 52 -1.89 15.31 2.58
C GLN A 52 -0.83 15.96 1.70
N ILE A 53 -0.29 15.18 0.77
CA ILE A 53 0.62 15.60 -0.28
C ILE A 53 0.18 15.01 -1.62
N SER A 54 0.59 15.64 -2.70
CA SER A 54 0.28 15.24 -4.08
C SER A 54 1.52 14.87 -4.90
N SER A 55 2.72 15.12 -4.37
CA SER A 55 3.99 14.86 -5.07
C SER A 55 5.16 14.62 -4.14
N LEU A 56 6.25 14.06 -4.68
CA LEU A 56 7.51 13.91 -3.95
C LEU A 56 8.14 15.26 -3.57
N SER A 57 7.97 16.30 -4.39
CA SER A 57 8.49 17.63 -4.07
C SER A 57 7.76 18.25 -2.87
N GLU A 58 6.45 18.02 -2.74
CA GLU A 58 5.72 18.39 -1.53
C GLU A 58 6.18 17.57 -0.33
N TYR A 59 6.41 16.26 -0.50
CA TYR A 59 7.01 15.45 0.57
C TYR A 59 8.32 16.07 1.06
N GLU A 60 9.25 16.40 0.17
CA GLU A 60 10.55 16.97 0.55
C GLU A 60 10.44 18.32 1.25
N LEU A 61 9.44 19.12 0.87
CA LEU A 61 9.12 20.38 1.54
C LEU A 61 8.72 20.16 3.01
N PHE A 62 7.85 19.20 3.31
CA PHE A 62 7.38 18.90 4.67
C PHE A 62 8.33 18.03 5.48
N PHE A 63 8.92 17.03 4.84
CA PHE A 63 9.52 15.88 5.51
C PHE A 63 11.00 15.67 5.19
N GLY A 64 11.54 16.44 4.24
CA GLY A 64 12.95 16.38 3.84
C GLY A 64 13.28 15.19 2.92
N GLY A 65 14.57 14.99 2.68
CA GLY A 65 15.08 13.99 1.73
C GLY A 65 15.22 12.58 2.33
N PRO A 66 15.80 11.63 1.56
CA PRO A 66 16.08 10.29 2.06
C PRO A 66 17.11 10.33 3.18
N ALA A 67 17.06 9.33 4.06
CA ALA A 67 18.23 9.02 4.89
C ALA A 67 19.40 8.64 3.99
N VAL A 68 20.61 9.10 4.34
CA VAL A 68 21.83 8.72 3.64
C VAL A 68 22.46 7.56 4.41
N PRO A 69 22.38 6.33 3.88
CA PRO A 69 22.91 5.16 4.55
C PRO A 69 24.43 5.17 4.48
N GLU A 70 25.08 5.08 5.63
CA GLU A 70 26.52 4.96 5.75
C GLU A 70 26.90 3.48 5.90
N TYR A 71 27.95 3.06 5.22
CA TYR A 71 28.45 1.68 5.24
C TYR A 71 29.91 1.61 5.66
N THR A 72 30.18 0.73 6.61
CA THR A 72 31.53 0.30 7.00
C THR A 72 31.91 -0.91 6.16
N ILE A 73 33.12 -0.89 5.59
CA ILE A 73 33.62 -1.95 4.71
C ILE A 73 34.57 -2.85 5.49
N THR A 74 34.16 -4.10 5.70
CA THR A 74 34.92 -5.08 6.51
C THR A 74 35.40 -6.24 5.63
N GLU A 75 36.70 -6.54 5.68
CA GLU A 75 37.27 -7.73 5.00
C GLU A 75 36.86 -9.01 5.75
N VAL A 76 36.39 -10.01 5.02
CA VAL A 76 35.97 -11.30 5.57
C VAL A 76 36.76 -12.45 4.95
N THR A 77 37.16 -13.41 5.78
CA THR A 77 37.97 -14.58 5.38
C THR A 77 37.13 -15.85 5.23
N SER A 78 35.93 -15.89 5.80
CA SER A 78 34.95 -16.98 5.70
C SER A 78 33.53 -16.46 5.95
N GLY A 79 32.51 -17.19 5.49
CA GLY A 79 31.10 -16.80 5.65
C GLY A 79 30.51 -16.03 4.47
N ASN A 80 29.39 -15.33 4.74
CA ASN A 80 28.69 -14.53 3.74
C ASN A 80 29.52 -13.30 3.33
N LYS A 81 29.48 -12.96 2.05
CA LYS A 81 30.18 -11.80 1.47
C LYS A 81 29.28 -11.10 0.47
N ASP A 82 29.49 -9.80 0.34
CA ASP A 82 28.72 -8.97 -0.58
C ASP A 82 29.42 -8.75 -1.91
N LEU A 83 30.75 -8.63 -1.87
CA LEU A 83 31.56 -8.48 -3.07
C LEU A 83 32.97 -9.01 -2.88
N VAL A 84 33.65 -9.21 -4.02
CA VAL A 84 35.05 -9.58 -4.09
C VAL A 84 35.80 -8.49 -4.84
N MET A 85 36.84 -7.94 -4.24
CA MET A 85 37.73 -6.93 -4.83
C MET A 85 39.16 -7.34 -4.57
N ASN A 86 40.03 -7.25 -5.58
CA ASN A 86 41.47 -7.50 -5.43
C ASN A 86 41.80 -8.85 -4.75
N GLY A 87 41.00 -9.89 -5.03
CA GLY A 87 41.18 -11.24 -4.46
C GLY A 87 40.68 -11.42 -3.02
N LYS A 88 40.14 -10.37 -2.40
CA LYS A 88 39.61 -10.36 -1.03
C LYS A 88 38.09 -10.24 -1.02
N SER A 89 37.47 -10.83 -0.02
CA SER A 89 36.01 -10.79 0.15
C SER A 89 35.65 -9.71 1.18
N TYR A 90 34.58 -8.96 0.91
CA TYR A 90 34.14 -7.86 1.75
C TYR A 90 32.65 -7.97 2.06
N ILE A 91 32.29 -7.53 3.26
CA ILE A 91 30.93 -7.25 3.68
C ILE A 91 30.79 -5.74 3.91
N LEU A 92 29.64 -5.17 3.55
CA LEU A 92 29.33 -3.77 3.87
C LEU A 92 28.27 -3.79 4.96
N GLU A 93 28.67 -3.34 6.15
CA GLU A 93 27.82 -3.24 7.32
C GLU A 93 27.23 -1.85 7.35
N GLN A 94 25.91 -1.77 7.30
CA GLN A 94 25.22 -0.51 7.35
C GLN A 94 25.18 0.02 8.79
N SER A 95 25.51 1.30 8.98
CA SER A 95 25.39 1.95 10.29
C SER A 95 23.94 1.89 10.79
N HIS A 96 23.77 1.56 12.07
CA HIS A 96 22.47 1.59 12.75
C HIS A 96 21.82 2.97 12.57
N ASN A 97 20.48 3.02 12.48
CA ASN A 97 19.70 4.26 12.28
C ASN A 97 19.90 4.96 10.93
N SER A 98 20.32 4.22 9.89
CA SER A 98 20.44 4.77 8.53
C SER A 98 19.57 4.06 7.48
N THR A 99 18.78 3.06 7.90
CA THR A 99 17.87 2.30 7.04
C THR A 99 16.44 2.78 7.23
N PHE A 100 15.86 3.42 6.21
CA PHE A 100 14.43 3.77 6.17
C PHE A 100 13.90 3.57 4.76
N TYR A 101 12.71 2.99 4.68
CA TYR A 101 12.04 2.62 3.43
C TYR A 101 11.02 3.65 2.98
N LEU A 102 10.46 4.48 3.87
CA LEU A 102 9.36 5.40 3.56
C LEU A 102 9.62 6.28 2.33
N TYR A 103 10.74 7.01 2.29
CA TYR A 103 11.03 7.94 1.19
C TYR A 103 11.10 7.21 -0.18
N ASN A 104 11.87 6.12 -0.26
CA ASN A 104 12.03 5.38 -1.52
C ASN A 104 10.78 4.58 -1.89
N SER A 105 10.02 4.12 -0.89
CA SER A 105 8.68 3.56 -1.06
C SER A 105 7.72 4.56 -1.70
N LEU A 106 7.77 5.82 -1.28
CA LEU A 106 6.96 6.89 -1.86
C LEU A 106 7.33 7.16 -3.32
N ARG A 107 8.63 7.15 -3.65
CA ARG A 107 9.09 7.26 -5.04
C ARG A 107 8.52 6.14 -5.90
N LEU A 108 8.59 4.90 -5.40
CA LEU A 108 8.03 3.74 -6.07
C LEU A 108 6.50 3.83 -6.23
N PHE A 109 5.80 4.38 -5.24
CA PHE A 109 4.36 4.65 -5.29
C PHE A 109 4.01 5.60 -6.44
N PHE A 110 4.67 6.76 -6.52
CA PHE A 110 4.43 7.74 -7.59
C PHE A 110 4.78 7.17 -8.98
N ASP A 111 5.88 6.44 -9.12
CA ASP A 111 6.29 5.80 -10.39
C ASP A 111 5.27 4.74 -10.86
N ASN A 112 4.50 4.15 -9.94
CA ASN A 112 3.46 3.17 -10.25
C ASN A 112 2.07 3.77 -10.49
N GLY A 113 1.95 5.11 -10.50
CA GLY A 113 0.70 5.83 -10.77
C GLY A 113 0.01 6.38 -9.52
N GLY A 114 0.76 6.50 -8.42
CA GLY A 114 0.34 7.21 -7.22
C GLY A 114 -0.04 8.66 -7.48
N ALA A 115 -0.90 9.19 -6.62
CA ALA A 115 -1.39 10.57 -6.65
C ALA A 115 -1.44 11.08 -5.20
N ASP A 116 -2.53 11.72 -4.79
CA ASP A 116 -2.70 12.19 -3.42
C ASP A 116 -2.52 11.06 -2.40
N CYS A 117 -1.72 11.34 -1.37
CA CYS A 117 -1.49 10.45 -0.25
C CYS A 117 -1.29 11.25 1.04
N PHE A 118 -1.45 10.57 2.17
CA PHE A 118 -1.18 11.13 3.49
C PHE A 118 0.14 10.60 4.01
N ILE A 119 0.89 11.45 4.71
CA ILE A 119 2.10 11.08 5.44
C ILE A 119 1.85 11.32 6.93
N VAL A 120 2.16 10.31 7.74
CA VAL A 120 2.23 10.43 9.20
C VAL A 120 3.68 10.19 9.61
N SER A 121 4.38 11.25 9.96
CA SER A 121 5.74 11.16 10.51
C SER A 121 5.68 10.74 11.97
N ILE A 122 6.20 9.55 12.28
CA ILE A 122 6.22 8.97 13.64
C ILE A 122 7.57 9.11 14.34
N GLY A 123 8.57 9.69 13.67
CA GLY A 123 9.89 9.93 14.21
C GLY A 123 10.81 10.55 13.16
N GLN A 124 11.97 11.03 13.59
CA GLN A 124 12.91 11.74 12.72
C GLN A 124 14.27 11.06 12.67
N TYR A 125 14.85 10.94 11.47
CA TYR A 125 16.23 10.48 11.27
C TYR A 125 17.14 11.64 10.87
N GLY A 126 18.46 11.43 10.99
CA GLY A 126 19.47 12.37 10.51
C GLY A 126 19.91 13.43 11.53
N ASP A 127 19.30 13.49 12.72
CA ASP A 127 19.85 14.24 13.84
C ASP A 127 20.75 13.32 14.69
N PRO A 128 22.08 13.52 14.68
CA PRO A 128 23.01 12.69 15.45
C PRO A 128 22.82 12.81 16.97
N ASN A 129 22.08 13.81 17.46
CA ASN A 129 21.76 13.97 18.88
C ASN A 129 20.50 13.20 19.30
N ILE A 130 19.73 12.67 18.33
CA ILE A 130 18.50 11.92 18.61
C ILE A 130 18.81 10.43 18.46
N GLN A 131 18.77 9.72 19.59
CA GLN A 131 18.75 8.26 19.55
C GLN A 131 17.36 7.81 19.11
N LEU A 132 17.24 7.38 17.87
CA LEU A 132 15.99 6.86 17.34
C LEU A 132 15.71 5.46 17.90
N GLU A 133 14.60 5.30 18.59
CA GLU A 133 14.08 4.00 19.01
C GLU A 133 12.89 3.63 18.13
N ILE A 134 12.97 2.49 17.46
CA ILE A 134 11.91 2.00 16.57
C ILE A 134 11.09 0.97 17.35
N THR A 135 9.88 1.34 17.75
CA THR A 135 9.00 0.47 18.55
C THR A 135 7.64 0.28 17.87
N PRO A 136 6.94 -0.84 18.14
CA PRO A 136 5.58 -1.05 17.64
C PRO A 136 4.61 0.08 18.04
N ASP A 137 4.77 0.65 19.23
CA ASP A 137 3.84 1.64 19.77
C ASP A 137 3.90 2.97 19.02
N LEU A 138 5.05 3.36 18.46
CA LEU A 138 5.14 4.54 17.57
C LEU A 138 4.26 4.37 16.32
N PHE A 139 4.26 3.18 15.72
CA PHE A 139 3.38 2.91 14.58
C PHE A 139 1.92 2.89 14.99
N LYS A 140 1.56 2.28 16.13
CA LYS A 140 0.17 2.27 16.64
C LYS A 140 -0.33 3.70 16.89
N GLN A 141 0.47 4.54 17.51
CA GLN A 141 0.15 5.96 17.70
C GLN A 141 -0.05 6.67 16.37
N GLY A 142 0.83 6.43 15.38
CA GLY A 142 0.66 6.95 14.02
C GLY A 142 -0.65 6.50 13.37
N ILE A 143 -1.02 5.22 13.52
CA ILE A 143 -2.29 4.67 13.02
C ILE A 143 -3.49 5.35 13.70
N ASP A 144 -3.40 5.60 15.00
CA ASP A 144 -4.47 6.25 15.77
C ASP A 144 -4.73 7.69 15.32
N THR A 145 -3.73 8.39 14.75
CA THR A 145 -3.96 9.73 14.17
C THR A 145 -4.91 9.72 12.96
N LEU A 146 -5.12 8.56 12.34
CA LEU A 146 -6.04 8.37 11.22
C LEU A 146 -7.45 7.97 11.67
N ALA A 147 -7.71 7.91 12.98
CA ALA A 147 -9.02 7.65 13.55
C ALA A 147 -10.00 8.76 13.13
N GLY A 148 -11.07 8.37 12.42
CA GLY A 148 -12.08 9.31 11.94
C GLY A 148 -11.70 10.05 10.65
N GLU A 149 -10.48 9.91 10.14
CA GLU A 149 -10.11 10.41 8.81
C GLU A 149 -10.81 9.55 7.74
N GLU A 150 -11.73 10.15 6.98
CA GLU A 150 -12.52 9.45 5.97
C GLU A 150 -11.84 9.38 4.59
N THR A 151 -10.89 10.27 4.32
CA THR A 151 -10.22 10.38 3.01
C THR A 151 -9.21 9.25 2.72
N PRO A 152 -8.33 8.86 3.66
CA PRO A 152 -7.42 7.75 3.39
C PRO A 152 -8.21 6.44 3.29
N THR A 153 -7.85 5.62 2.31
CA THR A 153 -8.53 4.37 1.92
C THR A 153 -7.59 3.17 1.90
N MET A 154 -6.29 3.42 2.06
CA MET A 154 -5.26 2.40 2.22
C MET A 154 -4.32 2.80 3.35
N LEU A 155 -3.75 1.81 4.03
CA LEU A 155 -2.79 2.00 5.12
C LEU A 155 -1.50 1.26 4.80
N LEU A 156 -0.37 1.98 4.84
CA LEU A 156 0.97 1.46 4.55
C LEU A 156 1.97 1.90 5.61
N MET A 157 2.84 0.98 6.04
CA MET A 157 3.88 1.23 7.04
C MET A 157 5.20 0.61 6.57
N PRO A 158 5.83 1.14 5.50
CA PRO A 158 7.04 0.52 4.92
C PRO A 158 8.18 0.42 5.94
N ASP A 159 8.30 1.37 6.86
CA ASP A 159 9.32 1.34 7.91
C ASP A 159 9.02 0.35 9.04
N SER A 160 7.81 -0.20 9.12
CA SER A 160 7.53 -1.25 10.11
C SER A 160 8.37 -2.50 9.87
N LEU A 161 8.89 -2.71 8.66
CA LEU A 161 9.81 -3.79 8.30
C LEU A 161 11.20 -3.65 8.96
N LEU A 162 11.46 -2.55 9.66
CA LEU A 162 12.63 -2.37 10.51
C LEU A 162 12.44 -3.00 11.90
N LEU A 163 11.19 -3.30 12.29
CA LEU A 163 10.90 -4.06 13.50
C LEU A 163 11.29 -5.51 13.31
N ASP A 164 11.76 -6.13 14.39
CA ASP A 164 12.05 -7.55 14.40
C ASP A 164 10.73 -8.34 14.27
N GLU A 165 10.83 -9.44 13.56
CA GLU A 165 9.74 -10.40 13.40
C GLU A 165 9.87 -11.55 14.39
N GLU A 166 11.08 -11.81 14.92
CA GLU A 166 11.37 -12.88 15.87
C GLU A 166 10.70 -12.64 17.22
N ASP A 167 10.66 -11.40 17.69
CA ASP A 167 9.97 -10.95 18.91
C ASP A 167 8.48 -10.60 18.69
N ALA A 168 7.97 -10.81 17.47
CA ALA A 168 6.63 -10.47 16.98
C ALA A 168 6.29 -8.96 16.91
N SER A 169 7.26 -8.06 17.11
CA SER A 169 7.06 -6.61 17.04
C SER A 169 6.49 -6.16 15.69
N TYR A 170 7.00 -6.71 14.59
CA TYR A 170 6.47 -6.46 13.25
C TYR A 170 4.98 -6.82 13.13
N TYR A 171 4.59 -8.01 13.59
CA TYR A 171 3.21 -8.50 13.49
C TYR A 171 2.24 -7.77 14.42
N ALA A 172 2.72 -7.29 15.57
CA ALA A 172 1.91 -6.45 16.46
C ALA A 172 1.44 -5.16 15.77
N VAL A 173 2.26 -4.57 14.90
CA VAL A 173 1.88 -3.41 14.09
C VAL A 173 0.89 -3.80 12.99
N GLN A 174 1.15 -4.89 12.26
CA GLN A 174 0.27 -5.31 11.17
C GLN A 174 -1.14 -5.71 11.65
N THR A 175 -1.23 -6.44 12.76
CA THR A 175 -2.52 -6.81 13.38
C THR A 175 -3.28 -5.59 13.89
N TYR A 176 -2.57 -4.59 14.45
CA TYR A 176 -3.19 -3.33 14.85
C TYR A 176 -3.75 -2.54 13.65
N ALA A 177 -3.02 -2.50 12.54
CA ALA A 177 -3.47 -1.89 11.30
C ALA A 177 -4.73 -2.58 10.74
N LEU A 178 -4.81 -3.92 10.79
CA LEU A 178 -6.01 -4.67 10.41
C LEU A 178 -7.18 -4.37 11.32
N ALA A 179 -6.96 -4.32 12.64
CA ALA A 179 -7.99 -3.97 13.61
C ALA A 179 -8.52 -2.54 13.39
N HIS A 180 -7.63 -1.58 13.10
CA HIS A 180 -8.03 -0.23 12.74
C HIS A 180 -8.89 -0.22 11.46
N CYS A 181 -8.45 -0.90 10.40
CA CYS A 181 -9.22 -0.97 9.16
C CYS A 181 -10.59 -1.62 9.35
N GLY A 182 -10.68 -2.71 10.12
CA GLY A 182 -11.93 -3.39 10.46
C GLY A 182 -12.84 -2.60 11.41
N LYS A 183 -12.29 -1.69 12.22
CA LYS A 183 -13.08 -0.80 13.09
C LYS A 183 -13.74 0.33 12.30
N TYR A 184 -13.01 0.97 11.39
CA TYR A 184 -13.50 2.14 10.64
C TYR A 184 -14.15 1.79 9.29
N LEU A 185 -13.93 0.57 8.78
CA LEU A 185 -14.57 0.03 7.57
C LEU A 185 -14.35 0.87 6.31
N ASN A 186 -13.32 1.73 6.29
CA ASN A 186 -13.06 2.67 5.20
C ASN A 186 -11.67 2.51 4.56
N LYS A 187 -10.83 1.64 5.10
CA LYS A 187 -9.44 1.44 4.67
C LYS A 187 -9.12 -0.04 4.50
N VAL A 188 -8.09 -0.32 3.72
CA VAL A 188 -7.43 -1.63 3.69
C VAL A 188 -5.93 -1.50 3.98
N ALA A 189 -5.36 -2.42 4.74
CA ALA A 189 -3.92 -2.49 4.97
C ALA A 189 -3.21 -3.22 3.83
N LEU A 190 -2.16 -2.62 3.27
CA LEU A 190 -1.27 -3.31 2.32
C LEU A 190 0.00 -3.71 3.05
N ILE A 191 0.31 -5.01 3.00
CA ILE A 191 1.31 -5.62 3.87
C ILE A 191 2.37 -6.33 3.02
N ASP A 192 3.63 -6.14 3.36
CA ASP A 192 4.75 -6.87 2.77
C ASP A 192 5.18 -8.02 3.67
N ILE A 193 5.59 -9.15 3.10
CA ILE A 193 6.13 -10.23 3.92
C ILE A 193 7.55 -9.86 4.38
N TRP A 194 7.79 -9.92 5.69
CA TRP A 194 9.12 -9.70 6.28
C TRP A 194 10.14 -10.67 5.68
N GLY A 195 11.40 -10.24 5.53
CA GLY A 195 12.46 -11.09 4.97
C GLY A 195 12.27 -11.46 3.50
N GLY A 196 11.29 -10.89 2.80
CA GLY A 196 11.12 -11.02 1.34
C GLY A 196 12.17 -10.26 0.52
N ASN A 197 13.14 -9.63 1.18
CA ASN A 197 14.25 -8.85 0.60
C ASN A 197 15.46 -9.71 0.19
N HIS A 198 15.42 -11.02 0.39
CA HIS A 198 16.47 -11.94 -0.06
C HIS A 198 15.88 -13.33 -0.34
N GLU A 199 16.62 -14.13 -1.11
CA GLU A 199 16.27 -15.53 -1.35
C GLU A 199 16.90 -16.39 -0.23
N LEU A 200 16.07 -17.21 0.41
CA LEU A 200 16.51 -18.17 1.42
C LEU A 200 16.95 -19.48 0.78
N SER A 201 17.67 -20.31 1.55
CA SER A 201 17.97 -21.68 1.15
C SER A 201 16.67 -22.48 0.93
N ILE A 202 16.74 -23.55 0.13
CA ILE A 202 15.58 -24.39 -0.19
C ILE A 202 14.88 -24.90 1.07
N GLU A 203 15.64 -25.29 2.10
CA GLU A 203 15.12 -25.80 3.38
C GLU A 203 14.31 -24.75 4.17
N SER A 204 14.64 -23.47 4.01
CA SER A 204 14.05 -22.36 4.74
C SER A 204 13.20 -21.43 3.86
N LYS A 205 12.96 -21.80 2.59
CA LYS A 205 12.38 -20.90 1.57
C LYS A 205 11.06 -20.24 2.01
N ASP A 206 10.26 -20.97 2.78
CA ASP A 206 8.96 -20.52 3.27
C ASP A 206 8.97 -19.98 4.72
N LYS A 207 10.13 -19.81 5.37
CA LYS A 207 10.24 -19.41 6.80
C LYS A 207 9.31 -18.22 7.10
N TYR A 208 9.50 -17.11 6.38
CA TYR A 208 8.76 -15.88 6.66
C TYR A 208 7.30 -15.91 6.18
N VAL A 209 7.01 -16.69 5.13
CA VAL A 209 5.62 -16.91 4.69
C VAL A 209 4.83 -17.66 5.76
N LYS A 210 5.42 -18.72 6.35
CA LYS A 210 4.80 -19.48 7.44
C LYS A 210 4.64 -18.62 8.69
N ARG A 211 5.69 -17.93 9.12
CA ARG A 211 5.63 -17.02 10.28
C ARG A 211 4.60 -15.92 10.09
N PHE A 212 4.51 -15.29 8.91
CA PHE A 212 3.46 -14.32 8.63
C PHE A 212 2.07 -14.91 8.84
N ARG A 213 1.81 -16.12 8.34
CA ARG A 213 0.51 -16.79 8.52
C ARG A 213 0.23 -17.15 9.97
N GLU A 214 1.22 -17.52 10.75
CA GLU A 214 1.05 -17.84 12.17
C GLU A 214 0.68 -16.59 12.99
N TYR A 215 1.37 -15.47 12.75
CA TYR A 215 1.31 -14.30 13.64
C TYR A 215 0.36 -13.18 13.19
N ILE A 216 -0.10 -13.13 11.93
CA ILE A 216 -1.04 -12.10 11.46
C ILE A 216 -2.46 -12.23 12.06
N GLY A 217 -2.73 -13.27 12.85
CA GLY A 217 -4.02 -13.48 13.51
C GLY A 217 -5.15 -13.89 12.55
N LEU A 218 -6.39 -13.89 13.04
CA LEU A 218 -7.59 -14.30 12.28
C LEU A 218 -8.62 -13.17 12.10
N ASP A 219 -8.43 -12.06 12.81
CA ASP A 219 -9.38 -10.96 12.83
C ASP A 219 -9.17 -10.01 11.65
N ASN A 220 -10.27 -9.48 11.11
CA ASN A 220 -10.27 -8.43 10.09
C ASN A 220 -9.44 -8.73 8.83
N LEU A 221 -9.14 -10.00 8.54
CA LEU A 221 -8.31 -10.43 7.39
C LEU A 221 -8.83 -9.90 6.04
N SER A 222 -10.15 -9.73 5.92
CA SER A 222 -10.75 -9.16 4.71
C SER A 222 -10.41 -7.68 4.46
N TYR A 223 -9.85 -6.98 5.44
CA TYR A 223 -9.38 -5.59 5.35
C TYR A 223 -7.86 -5.50 5.12
N GLY A 224 -7.20 -6.60 4.76
CA GLY A 224 -5.78 -6.61 4.43
C GLY A 224 -5.48 -7.33 3.12
N ALA A 225 -4.37 -6.98 2.48
CA ALA A 225 -3.79 -7.75 1.38
C ALA A 225 -2.26 -7.82 1.55
N ALA A 226 -1.70 -9.02 1.52
CA ALA A 226 -0.26 -9.23 1.57
C ALA A 226 0.35 -9.43 0.17
N TYR A 227 1.58 -8.97 -0.02
CA TYR A 227 2.33 -9.07 -1.27
C TYR A 227 3.71 -9.68 -1.05
N TYR A 228 4.09 -10.59 -1.95
CA TYR A 228 5.39 -11.26 -1.92
C TYR A 228 5.89 -11.53 -3.34
N PRO A 229 7.20 -11.40 -3.61
CA PRO A 229 8.28 -10.96 -2.72
C PRO A 229 8.50 -9.45 -2.80
N TRP A 230 9.55 -8.95 -2.13
CA TRP A 230 10.03 -7.58 -2.36
C TRP A 230 10.55 -7.44 -3.79
N LEU A 231 10.87 -6.21 -4.19
CA LEU A 231 11.14 -5.84 -5.57
C LEU A 231 12.57 -5.35 -5.75
N LYS A 232 13.24 -5.83 -6.80
CA LYS A 232 14.45 -5.20 -7.36
C LYS A 232 14.00 -4.04 -8.24
N THR A 233 14.29 -2.83 -7.81
CA THR A 233 13.89 -1.60 -8.50
C THR A 233 15.06 -0.95 -9.23
N ASN A 234 14.79 0.14 -9.94
CA ASN A 234 15.81 1.01 -10.52
C ASN A 234 15.58 2.49 -10.19
N ILE A 235 14.90 2.76 -9.07
CA ILE A 235 14.57 4.12 -8.66
C ILE A 235 15.75 4.86 -8.02
N ILE A 236 16.71 4.16 -7.43
CA ILE A 236 17.91 4.79 -6.87
C ILE A 236 19.02 4.71 -7.94
N PRO A 237 19.35 5.83 -8.61
CA PRO A 237 20.37 5.80 -9.64
C PRO A 237 21.75 5.61 -9.01
N LEU A 238 22.64 4.89 -9.69
CA LEU A 238 24.01 4.69 -9.21
C LEU A 238 24.71 6.02 -8.86
N ASN A 239 24.42 7.09 -9.62
CA ASN A 239 25.00 8.41 -9.42
C ASN A 239 24.62 9.10 -8.10
N SER A 240 23.53 8.69 -7.44
CA SER A 240 23.17 9.23 -6.12
C SER A 240 24.00 8.62 -4.98
N ILE A 241 24.72 7.53 -5.23
CA ILE A 241 25.66 6.98 -4.23
C ILE A 241 26.95 7.77 -4.32
N ASP A 242 27.42 8.31 -3.20
CA ASP A 242 28.64 9.11 -3.12
C ASP A 242 29.39 8.88 -1.80
N TYR A 243 30.40 9.70 -1.51
CA TYR A 243 31.29 9.51 -0.38
C TYR A 243 30.55 9.50 0.96
N ARG A 244 29.37 10.14 1.05
CA ARG A 244 28.56 10.19 2.27
C ARG A 244 27.94 8.84 2.62
N ASN A 245 27.97 7.89 1.68
CA ASN A 245 27.50 6.53 1.92
C ASN A 245 28.56 5.61 2.54
N PHE A 246 29.74 6.14 2.87
CA PHE A 246 30.85 5.32 3.34
C PHE A 246 31.43 5.90 4.62
N ASP A 247 31.73 5.02 5.57
CA ASP A 247 32.74 5.33 6.57
C ASP A 247 34.08 5.53 5.84
N LEU A 248 34.60 6.76 5.87
CA LEU A 248 35.71 7.15 5.01
C LEU A 248 37.02 6.47 5.42
N GLU A 249 37.17 6.04 6.68
CA GLU A 249 38.36 5.30 7.12
C GLU A 249 38.35 3.87 6.58
N SER A 250 37.25 3.12 6.70
CA SER A 250 37.13 1.79 6.09
C SER A 250 37.26 1.84 4.57
N LEU A 251 36.71 2.88 3.92
CA LEU A 251 36.88 3.10 2.49
C LEU A 251 38.36 3.27 2.11
N LYS A 252 39.13 4.03 2.89
CA LYS A 252 40.57 4.25 2.65
C LYS A 252 41.36 2.94 2.63
N HIS A 253 40.98 1.96 3.45
CA HIS A 253 41.67 0.67 3.55
C HIS A 253 41.49 -0.22 2.32
N VAL A 254 40.39 -0.05 1.57
CA VAL A 254 40.09 -0.89 0.39
C VAL A 254 40.49 -0.25 -0.93
N LEU A 255 40.71 1.06 -0.95
CA LEU A 255 41.20 1.78 -2.13
C LEU A 255 42.68 1.46 -2.43
N LYS A 256 43.05 1.52 -3.71
CA LYS A 256 44.46 1.53 -4.14
C LYS A 256 45.16 2.82 -3.74
N ASP A 257 46.48 2.79 -3.60
CA ASP A 257 47.29 3.91 -3.11
C ASP A 257 47.09 5.21 -3.89
N GLU A 258 46.98 5.13 -5.23
CA GLU A 258 46.69 6.29 -6.09
C GLU A 258 45.34 6.97 -5.76
N HIS A 259 44.34 6.21 -5.32
CA HIS A 259 43.01 6.69 -4.97
C HIS A 259 42.91 7.11 -3.49
N LYS A 260 43.78 6.61 -2.60
CA LYS A 260 43.85 7.04 -1.20
C LYS A 260 44.20 8.53 -1.07
N VAL A 261 45.04 9.03 -1.98
CA VAL A 261 45.39 10.46 -2.05
C VAL A 261 44.15 11.29 -2.40
N MET A 262 43.37 10.87 -3.39
CA MET A 262 42.11 11.55 -3.74
C MET A 262 41.12 11.56 -2.58
N LEU A 263 40.97 10.45 -1.86
CA LEU A 263 40.12 10.38 -0.68
C LEU A 263 40.62 11.30 0.44
N SER A 264 41.94 11.41 0.63
CA SER A 264 42.52 12.29 1.65
C SER A 264 42.27 13.77 1.31
N ASN A 265 42.35 14.14 0.03
CA ASN A 265 41.97 15.48 -0.45
C ASN A 265 40.46 15.74 -0.30
N LEU A 266 39.62 14.72 -0.49
CA LEU A 266 38.18 14.81 -0.21
C LEU A 266 37.93 15.11 1.28
N VAL A 267 38.58 14.37 2.17
CA VAL A 267 38.41 14.56 3.63
C VAL A 267 38.89 15.94 4.09
N SER A 268 39.97 16.44 3.50
CA SER A 268 40.54 17.76 3.83
C SER A 268 39.86 18.93 3.11
N ALA A 269 38.95 18.67 2.17
CA ALA A 269 38.28 19.72 1.40
C ALA A 269 37.37 20.57 2.28
N ALA A 270 37.48 21.90 2.15
CA ALA A 270 36.76 22.85 2.97
C ALA A 270 35.30 23.03 2.52
N THR A 271 35.03 22.85 1.23
CA THR A 271 33.70 23.08 0.65
C THR A 271 33.08 21.81 0.08
N GLU A 272 31.75 21.75 0.11
CA GLU A 272 31.01 20.65 -0.54
C GLU A 272 31.29 20.57 -2.05
N LYS A 273 31.57 21.71 -2.70
CA LYS A 273 31.96 21.74 -4.11
C LYS A 273 33.27 21.00 -4.36
N GLU A 274 34.27 21.20 -3.50
CA GLU A 274 35.56 20.50 -3.59
C GLU A 274 35.43 19.01 -3.24
N LYS A 275 34.65 18.66 -2.21
CA LYS A 275 34.35 17.26 -1.89
C LYS A 275 33.71 16.54 -3.09
N ASN A 276 32.72 17.17 -3.72
CA ASN A 276 32.06 16.65 -4.92
C ASN A 276 33.01 16.50 -6.12
N TYR A 277 34.01 17.38 -6.25
CA TYR A 277 35.04 17.26 -7.28
C TYR A 277 35.89 16.00 -7.07
N TRP A 278 36.41 15.78 -5.86
CA TRP A 278 37.22 14.61 -5.54
C TRP A 278 36.42 13.31 -5.59
N ASP A 279 35.19 13.32 -5.10
CA ASP A 279 34.25 12.22 -5.24
C ASP A 279 34.00 11.87 -6.71
N SER A 280 33.76 12.87 -7.56
CA SER A 280 33.62 12.66 -9.02
C SER A 280 34.88 12.05 -9.64
N GLY A 281 36.07 12.45 -9.17
CA GLY A 281 37.34 11.82 -9.52
C GLY A 281 37.33 10.33 -9.19
N LEU A 282 37.04 9.97 -7.93
CA LEU A 282 36.94 8.58 -7.48
C LEU A 282 35.89 7.80 -8.28
N LYS A 283 34.70 8.38 -8.53
CA LYS A 283 33.63 7.77 -9.35
C LYS A 283 34.10 7.42 -10.75
N ASN A 284 35.06 8.17 -11.30
CA ASN A 284 35.55 7.99 -12.66
C ASN A 284 36.77 7.09 -12.76
N THR A 285 37.68 7.13 -11.79
CA THR A 285 38.98 6.43 -11.89
C THR A 285 39.06 5.16 -11.06
N SER A 286 38.42 5.11 -9.88
CA SER A 286 38.54 3.99 -8.94
C SER A 286 37.58 2.85 -9.28
N LYS A 287 38.12 1.66 -9.56
CA LYS A 287 37.31 0.45 -9.83
C LYS A 287 36.66 -0.07 -8.57
N GLU A 288 37.38 -0.02 -7.44
CA GLU A 288 36.90 -0.42 -6.13
C GLU A 288 35.71 0.44 -5.71
N TYR A 289 35.85 1.77 -5.85
CA TYR A 289 34.79 2.70 -5.51
C TYR A 289 33.55 2.53 -6.40
N LYS A 290 33.74 2.32 -7.71
CA LYS A 290 32.62 2.01 -8.63
C LYS A 290 31.88 0.73 -8.21
N LEU A 291 32.61 -0.33 -7.85
CA LEU A 291 31.99 -1.59 -7.46
C LEU A 291 31.25 -1.46 -6.13
N LEU A 292 31.85 -0.83 -5.13
CA LEU A 292 31.22 -0.54 -3.84
C LEU A 292 29.93 0.26 -3.99
N ARG A 293 29.99 1.36 -4.77
CA ARG A 293 28.80 2.18 -5.07
C ARG A 293 27.71 1.38 -5.76
N LYS A 294 28.08 0.51 -6.69
CA LYS A 294 27.12 -0.38 -7.37
C LYS A 294 26.48 -1.35 -6.38
N THR A 295 27.27 -1.98 -5.51
CA THR A 295 26.75 -2.88 -4.48
C THR A 295 25.76 -2.17 -3.55
N ILE A 296 26.07 -0.95 -3.11
CA ILE A 296 25.16 -0.14 -2.29
C ILE A 296 23.90 0.21 -3.08
N ALA A 297 24.02 0.72 -4.30
CA ALA A 297 22.87 1.05 -5.14
C ALA A 297 21.96 -0.16 -5.36
N ASP A 298 22.54 -1.33 -5.65
CA ASP A 298 21.80 -2.57 -5.87
C ASP A 298 21.04 -2.99 -4.59
N ARG A 299 21.60 -2.78 -3.38
CA ARG A 299 20.89 -3.04 -2.12
C ARG A 299 19.76 -2.06 -1.83
N LEU A 300 20.02 -0.76 -2.00
CA LEU A 300 19.02 0.26 -1.71
C LEU A 300 17.83 0.19 -2.69
N ASN A 301 18.04 -0.38 -3.88
CA ASN A 301 16.98 -0.66 -4.83
C ASN A 301 16.15 -1.92 -4.48
N ILE A 302 16.43 -2.60 -3.37
CA ILE A 302 15.57 -3.68 -2.87
C ILE A 302 14.50 -3.04 -1.98
N LEU A 303 13.26 -3.01 -2.46
CA LEU A 303 12.17 -2.30 -1.80
C LEU A 303 10.94 -3.17 -1.57
N PRO A 304 10.19 -2.93 -0.48
CA PRO A 304 8.91 -3.56 -0.24
C PRO A 304 7.91 -3.28 -1.37
N ALA A 305 7.02 -4.23 -1.65
CA ALA A 305 6.08 -4.17 -2.76
C ALA A 305 4.80 -3.38 -2.47
N ALA A 306 4.38 -3.25 -1.20
CA ALA A 306 3.09 -2.64 -0.87
C ALA A 306 2.93 -1.22 -1.44
N SER A 307 4.00 -0.43 -1.46
CA SER A 307 3.99 0.95 -1.98
C SER A 307 3.82 1.00 -3.51
N ALA A 308 4.45 0.07 -4.24
CA ALA A 308 4.20 -0.11 -5.66
C ALA A 308 2.75 -0.53 -5.93
N MET A 309 2.22 -1.40 -5.06
CA MET A 309 0.83 -1.86 -5.13
C MET A 309 -0.18 -0.75 -4.86
N ALA A 310 0.08 0.13 -3.89
CA ALA A 310 -0.75 1.32 -3.68
C ALA A 310 -0.80 2.19 -4.94
N GLY A 311 0.34 2.38 -5.61
CA GLY A 311 0.40 3.12 -6.87
C GLY A 311 -0.38 2.43 -7.98
N LEU A 312 -0.25 1.10 -8.09
CA LEU A 312 -1.02 0.30 -9.04
C LEU A 312 -2.52 0.35 -8.77
N TYR A 313 -2.95 0.37 -7.50
CA TYR A 313 -4.35 0.54 -7.12
C TYR A 313 -4.86 1.89 -7.60
N THR A 314 -4.15 2.98 -7.28
CA THR A 314 -4.50 4.33 -7.75
C THR A 314 -4.61 4.40 -9.28
N ARG A 315 -3.65 3.81 -9.99
CA ARG A 315 -3.65 3.72 -11.45
C ARG A 315 -4.84 2.92 -12.00
N THR A 316 -5.13 1.76 -11.41
CA THR A 316 -6.21 0.87 -11.85
C THR A 316 -7.57 1.51 -11.62
N ASP A 317 -7.78 2.06 -10.43
CA ASP A 317 -9.01 2.73 -10.04
C ASP A 317 -9.31 3.92 -10.95
N LYS A 318 -8.32 4.78 -11.19
CA LYS A 318 -8.46 5.95 -12.07
C LYS A 318 -8.79 5.56 -13.51
N ALA A 319 -8.22 4.45 -13.99
CA ALA A 319 -8.40 4.03 -15.38
C ALA A 319 -9.68 3.23 -15.61
N ARG A 320 -10.08 2.38 -14.65
CA ARG A 320 -11.12 1.35 -14.87
C ARG A 320 -12.08 1.15 -13.70
N GLY A 321 -11.91 1.88 -12.60
CA GLY A 321 -12.74 1.76 -11.41
C GLY A 321 -12.24 0.72 -10.40
N VAL A 322 -12.64 0.92 -9.14
CA VAL A 322 -12.20 0.12 -7.98
C VAL A 322 -12.62 -1.35 -8.03
N TRP A 323 -13.65 -1.67 -8.81
CA TRP A 323 -14.18 -3.02 -8.99
C TRP A 323 -13.30 -3.90 -9.88
N ILE A 324 -12.26 -3.35 -10.50
CA ILE A 324 -11.28 -4.12 -11.28
C ILE A 324 -10.16 -4.64 -10.37
N ALA A 325 -9.84 -5.92 -10.51
CA ALA A 325 -8.72 -6.54 -9.82
C ALA A 325 -7.39 -5.86 -10.20
N PRO A 326 -6.59 -5.38 -9.24
CA PRO A 326 -5.28 -4.77 -9.48
C PRO A 326 -4.20 -5.85 -9.69
N ALA A 327 -4.46 -6.80 -10.59
CA ALA A 327 -3.59 -7.90 -10.96
C ALA A 327 -3.48 -8.03 -12.48
N ASN A 328 -2.61 -8.92 -12.97
CA ASN A 328 -2.26 -9.06 -14.39
C ASN A 328 -1.75 -7.74 -15.01
N GLN A 329 -0.98 -6.98 -14.22
CA GLN A 329 -0.36 -5.73 -14.63
C GLN A 329 1.09 -5.70 -14.20
N ASN A 330 1.96 -5.15 -15.05
CA ASN A 330 3.37 -4.97 -14.73
C ASN A 330 3.56 -3.74 -13.84
N LEU A 331 4.48 -3.86 -12.87
CA LEU A 331 4.94 -2.75 -12.04
C LEU A 331 5.99 -1.92 -12.78
N ASN A 332 5.92 -0.61 -12.61
CA ASN A 332 6.86 0.37 -13.14
C ASN A 332 8.08 0.50 -12.23
N ALA A 333 9.22 0.83 -12.82
CA ALA A 333 10.50 0.99 -12.12
C ALA A 333 10.96 -0.27 -11.34
N VAL A 334 10.48 -1.44 -11.76
CA VAL A 334 10.84 -2.75 -11.21
C VAL A 334 11.53 -3.59 -12.28
N VAL A 335 12.71 -4.10 -11.94
CA VAL A 335 13.55 -4.93 -12.81
C VAL A 335 13.25 -6.42 -12.63
N ALA A 336 12.90 -6.86 -11.42
CA ALA A 336 12.47 -8.22 -11.11
C ALA A 336 11.93 -8.32 -9.67
N PRO A 337 11.14 -9.36 -9.33
CA PRO A 337 10.92 -9.77 -7.96
C PRO A 337 12.25 -10.26 -7.31
N MET A 338 12.39 -10.10 -6.00
CA MET A 338 13.57 -10.54 -5.26
C MET A 338 13.74 -12.05 -5.28
N VAL A 339 12.63 -12.78 -5.20
CA VAL A 339 12.57 -14.24 -5.20
C VAL A 339 11.77 -14.70 -6.42
N LYS A 340 12.26 -15.73 -7.10
CA LYS A 340 11.49 -16.35 -8.19
C LYS A 340 10.49 -17.32 -7.59
N ILE A 341 9.23 -17.16 -7.98
CA ILE A 341 8.11 -18.00 -7.53
C ILE A 341 7.67 -18.90 -8.69
N THR A 342 7.76 -20.21 -8.50
CA THR A 342 7.24 -21.20 -9.47
C THR A 342 5.71 -21.27 -9.42
N HIS A 343 5.11 -22.10 -10.27
CA HIS A 343 3.66 -22.27 -10.26
C HIS A 343 3.20 -22.98 -8.98
N GLU A 344 3.93 -24.01 -8.58
CA GLU A 344 3.66 -24.86 -7.41
C GLU A 344 3.85 -24.06 -6.11
N GLU A 345 4.90 -23.25 -6.04
CA GLU A 345 5.13 -22.35 -4.90
C GLU A 345 4.02 -21.30 -4.77
N GLN A 346 3.50 -20.81 -5.91
CA GLN A 346 2.39 -19.88 -5.90
C GLN A 346 1.10 -20.54 -5.37
N GLU A 347 0.83 -21.81 -5.67
CA GLU A 347 -0.36 -22.49 -5.16
C GLU A 347 -0.43 -22.40 -3.63
N ALA A 348 0.69 -22.71 -2.97
CA ALA A 348 0.82 -22.62 -1.52
C ALA A 348 0.69 -21.18 -1.00
N LEU A 349 1.13 -20.15 -1.75
CA LEU A 349 0.95 -18.74 -1.40
C LEU A 349 -0.50 -18.27 -1.56
N ASN A 350 -1.18 -18.76 -2.58
CA ASN A 350 -2.46 -18.23 -3.02
C ASN A 350 -3.59 -18.55 -2.04
N VAL A 351 -3.67 -19.75 -1.48
CA VAL A 351 -4.48 -20.07 -0.28
C VAL A 351 -3.76 -21.18 0.48
N ASP A 352 -3.53 -20.94 1.75
CA ASP A 352 -3.02 -21.97 2.65
C ASP A 352 -4.11 -22.98 3.04
N GLY A 353 -3.83 -24.27 2.91
CA GLY A 353 -4.79 -25.33 3.23
C GLY A 353 -5.18 -25.41 4.72
N ILE A 354 -4.38 -24.83 5.62
CA ILE A 354 -4.60 -24.90 7.08
C ILE A 354 -5.18 -23.58 7.59
N SER A 355 -4.47 -22.48 7.38
CA SER A 355 -4.85 -21.16 7.88
C SER A 355 -5.91 -20.46 7.01
N GLY A 356 -6.08 -20.88 5.75
CA GLY A 356 -6.98 -20.22 4.80
C GLY A 356 -6.50 -18.84 4.32
N LYS A 357 -5.30 -18.42 4.71
CA LYS A 357 -4.73 -17.09 4.45
C LYS A 357 -4.06 -17.03 3.09
N SER A 358 -4.28 -15.92 2.38
CA SER A 358 -3.67 -15.67 1.05
C SER A 358 -2.53 -14.67 1.10
N ILE A 359 -1.57 -14.86 0.22
CA ILE A 359 -0.50 -13.91 -0.09
C ILE A 359 -0.44 -13.78 -1.61
N ASN A 360 -0.45 -12.54 -2.11
CA ASN A 360 -0.46 -12.26 -3.54
C ASN A 360 0.97 -12.28 -4.09
N ALA A 361 1.23 -13.17 -5.06
CA ALA A 361 2.52 -13.32 -5.68
C ALA A 361 2.79 -12.23 -6.74
N ILE A 362 4.02 -11.74 -6.82
CA ILE A 362 4.54 -10.93 -7.92
C ILE A 362 5.57 -11.76 -8.67
N ARG A 363 5.37 -11.95 -9.97
CA ARG A 363 6.10 -12.92 -10.78
C ARG A 363 6.67 -12.31 -12.04
N THR A 364 7.74 -12.91 -12.56
CA THR A 364 8.28 -12.59 -13.87
C THR A 364 7.69 -13.52 -14.91
N PHE A 365 7.21 -12.95 -16.02
CA PHE A 365 6.72 -13.72 -17.16
C PHE A 365 7.46 -13.27 -18.42
N LYS A 366 8.14 -14.21 -19.08
CA LYS A 366 8.84 -13.94 -20.34
C LYS A 366 7.83 -13.43 -21.38
N GLY A 367 8.05 -12.21 -21.87
CA GLY A 367 7.20 -11.57 -22.88
C GLY A 367 6.02 -10.76 -22.34
N ALA A 368 5.63 -10.92 -21.07
CA ALA A 368 4.53 -10.14 -20.48
C ALA A 368 5.01 -9.05 -19.50
N GLY A 369 6.11 -9.29 -18.78
CA GLY A 369 6.63 -8.28 -17.86
C GLY A 369 7.67 -8.81 -16.90
N ALA A 370 8.50 -7.89 -16.40
CA ALA A 370 9.57 -8.18 -15.46
C ALA A 370 9.03 -8.46 -14.04
N ALA A 371 7.95 -7.77 -13.64
CA ALA A 371 7.30 -7.93 -12.35
C ALA A 371 5.78 -7.71 -12.50
N VAL A 372 5.09 -8.79 -12.83
CA VAL A 372 3.64 -8.82 -12.99
C VAL A 372 3.00 -9.23 -11.68
N VAL A 373 2.04 -8.42 -11.22
CA VAL A 373 1.23 -8.75 -10.05
C VAL A 373 0.27 -9.88 -10.43
N TRP A 374 0.35 -11.00 -9.71
CA TRP A 374 -0.31 -12.25 -10.08
C TRP A 374 -1.19 -12.81 -8.95
N GLY A 375 -1.86 -11.90 -8.23
CA GLY A 375 -2.86 -12.20 -7.20
C GLY A 375 -3.68 -10.96 -6.85
N ALA A 376 -4.95 -11.16 -6.49
CA ALA A 376 -5.88 -10.09 -6.10
C ALA A 376 -6.75 -10.48 -4.89
N ARG A 377 -6.21 -11.33 -4.00
CA ARG A 377 -6.90 -11.79 -2.80
C ARG A 377 -6.65 -10.86 -1.61
N THR A 378 -7.63 -10.77 -0.71
CA THR A 378 -7.43 -10.27 0.65
C THR A 378 -6.71 -11.34 1.48
N LEU A 379 -6.35 -11.06 2.74
CA LEU A 379 -5.84 -12.10 3.63
C LEU A 379 -6.90 -13.19 3.93
N ALA A 380 -8.19 -12.89 3.77
CA ALA A 380 -9.29 -13.83 3.96
C ALA A 380 -9.51 -14.73 2.72
N GLY A 381 -8.46 -15.47 2.33
CA GLY A 381 -8.40 -16.24 1.09
C GLY A 381 -9.49 -17.30 0.91
N ASN A 382 -9.86 -17.96 2.00
CA ASN A 382 -10.93 -18.96 2.02
C ASN A 382 -12.35 -18.37 2.12
N SER A 383 -12.50 -17.07 2.35
CA SER A 383 -13.82 -16.44 2.50
C SER A 383 -14.61 -16.50 1.20
N PRO A 384 -15.84 -17.04 1.18
CA PRO A 384 -16.65 -17.04 -0.04
C PRO A 384 -17.13 -15.64 -0.45
N GLU A 385 -17.17 -14.70 0.49
CA GLU A 385 -17.66 -13.34 0.30
C GLU A 385 -16.51 -12.35 0.05
N TRP A 386 -15.46 -12.43 0.87
CA TRP A 386 -14.45 -11.38 0.98
C TRP A 386 -13.06 -11.79 0.51
N ARG A 387 -12.97 -12.85 -0.29
CA ARG A 387 -11.71 -13.35 -0.86
C ARG A 387 -10.96 -12.32 -1.68
N TYR A 388 -11.64 -11.44 -2.42
CA TYR A 388 -10.99 -10.58 -3.42
C TYR A 388 -10.92 -9.12 -2.99
N ILE A 389 -9.77 -8.48 -3.23
CA ILE A 389 -9.52 -7.12 -2.77
C ILE A 389 -10.34 -6.07 -3.51
N ASN A 390 -10.57 -6.24 -4.82
CA ASN A 390 -11.44 -5.35 -5.59
C ASN A 390 -12.91 -5.44 -5.13
N VAL A 391 -13.37 -6.61 -4.69
CA VAL A 391 -14.71 -6.77 -4.11
C VAL A 391 -14.79 -6.04 -2.78
N ARG A 392 -13.85 -6.28 -1.84
CA ARG A 392 -13.83 -5.56 -0.56
C ARG A 392 -13.80 -4.04 -0.76
N ARG A 393 -12.94 -3.54 -1.65
CA ARG A 393 -12.79 -2.10 -1.91
C ARG A 393 -14.02 -1.50 -2.60
N LEU A 394 -14.71 -2.24 -3.46
CA LEU A 394 -16.00 -1.82 -4.03
C LEU A 394 -17.06 -1.67 -2.94
N PHE A 395 -17.16 -2.62 -2.00
CA PHE A 395 -18.11 -2.50 -0.89
C PHE A 395 -17.77 -1.32 0.02
N ILE A 396 -16.50 -1.08 0.33
CA ILE A 396 -16.07 0.13 1.06
C ILE A 396 -16.52 1.40 0.34
N LEU A 397 -16.31 1.51 -0.98
CA LEU A 397 -16.78 2.66 -1.77
C LEU A 397 -18.30 2.85 -1.61
N ILE A 398 -19.08 1.78 -1.77
CA ILE A 398 -20.54 1.83 -1.70
C ILE A 398 -21.00 2.24 -0.30
N GLU A 399 -20.49 1.57 0.73
CA GLU A 399 -20.86 1.78 2.14
C GLU A 399 -20.56 3.21 2.59
N GLN A 400 -19.35 3.71 2.32
CA GLN A 400 -18.94 5.06 2.75
C GLN A 400 -19.68 6.14 1.95
N SER A 401 -19.92 5.94 0.65
CA SER A 401 -20.68 6.91 -0.15
C SER A 401 -22.13 7.01 0.33
N ILE A 402 -22.79 5.86 0.58
CA ILE A 402 -24.16 5.83 1.10
C ILE A 402 -24.24 6.43 2.51
N LYS A 403 -23.29 6.09 3.40
CA LYS A 403 -23.19 6.68 4.75
C LYS A 403 -23.12 8.21 4.68
N ASN A 404 -22.26 8.74 3.81
CA ASN A 404 -22.08 10.19 3.67
C ASN A 404 -23.35 10.87 3.14
N ALA A 405 -24.05 10.25 2.20
CA ALA A 405 -25.31 10.77 1.68
C ALA A 405 -26.46 10.68 2.71
N ALA A 406 -26.48 9.62 3.52
CA ALA A 406 -27.49 9.39 4.55
C ALA A 406 -27.48 10.47 5.65
N PHE A 407 -26.38 11.19 5.87
CA PHE A 407 -26.37 12.34 6.78
C PHE A 407 -27.43 13.41 6.44
N SER A 408 -27.77 13.58 5.16
CA SER A 408 -28.76 14.56 4.71
C SER A 408 -30.19 14.27 5.18
N VAL A 409 -30.47 13.05 5.66
CA VAL A 409 -31.77 12.62 6.18
C VAL A 409 -31.82 12.46 7.70
N VAL A 410 -30.69 12.66 8.39
CA VAL A 410 -30.65 12.67 9.86
C VAL A 410 -31.55 13.79 10.37
N PHE A 411 -32.33 13.51 11.42
CA PHE A 411 -33.35 14.40 12.00
C PHE A 411 -34.54 14.75 11.09
N ARG A 412 -34.69 14.14 9.90
CA ARG A 412 -35.95 14.22 9.15
C ARG A 412 -37.03 13.36 9.83
N PRO A 413 -38.32 13.67 9.64
CA PRO A 413 -39.41 12.82 10.14
C PRO A 413 -39.26 11.37 9.64
N ASN A 414 -39.34 10.40 10.55
CA ASN A 414 -39.26 8.96 10.24
C ASN A 414 -40.59 8.45 9.66
N VAL A 415 -40.89 8.84 8.42
CA VAL A 415 -42.18 8.59 7.74
C VAL A 415 -41.97 8.06 6.31
N PRO A 416 -42.99 7.44 5.68
CA PRO A 416 -42.86 6.83 4.35
C PRO A 416 -42.25 7.71 3.25
N VAL A 417 -42.52 9.02 3.28
CA VAL A 417 -41.94 9.97 2.32
C VAL A 417 -40.41 10.03 2.44
N THR A 418 -39.87 10.05 3.66
CA THR A 418 -38.42 10.06 3.90
C THR A 418 -37.78 8.74 3.47
N TRP A 419 -38.44 7.61 3.75
CA TRP A 419 -37.96 6.28 3.33
C TRP A 419 -37.84 6.18 1.80
N ALA A 420 -38.87 6.64 1.08
CA ALA A 420 -38.87 6.67 -0.38
C ALA A 420 -37.75 7.55 -0.95
N VAL A 421 -37.46 8.70 -0.32
CA VAL A 421 -36.33 9.58 -0.70
C VAL A 421 -35.00 8.84 -0.56
N VAL A 422 -34.78 8.16 0.56
CA VAL A 422 -33.54 7.40 0.82
C VAL A 422 -33.40 6.24 -0.16
N GLN A 423 -34.47 5.47 -0.40
CA GLN A 423 -34.47 4.38 -1.38
C GLN A 423 -34.13 4.88 -2.78
N GLY A 424 -34.76 5.98 -3.22
CA GLY A 424 -34.50 6.57 -4.54
C GLY A 424 -33.07 7.07 -4.67
N MET A 425 -32.55 7.75 -3.65
CA MET A 425 -31.17 8.25 -3.60
C MET A 425 -30.15 7.12 -3.76
N ILE A 426 -30.28 6.05 -2.97
CA ILE A 426 -29.36 4.89 -3.02
C ILE A 426 -29.52 4.13 -4.35
N SER A 427 -30.76 3.93 -4.82
CA SER A 427 -31.03 3.20 -6.07
C SER A 427 -30.45 3.92 -7.28
N ASN A 428 -30.54 5.26 -7.34
CA ASN A 428 -29.95 6.05 -8.42
C ASN A 428 -28.42 5.91 -8.45
N PHE A 429 -27.78 5.91 -7.27
CA PHE A 429 -26.35 5.70 -7.14
C PHE A 429 -25.90 4.32 -7.63
N LEU A 430 -26.55 3.26 -7.13
CA LEU A 430 -26.22 1.88 -7.53
C LEU A 430 -26.53 1.63 -9.01
N THR A 431 -27.56 2.28 -9.57
CA THR A 431 -27.83 2.25 -11.02
C THR A 431 -26.68 2.88 -11.81
N SER A 432 -26.10 3.98 -11.34
CA SER A 432 -24.92 4.60 -11.97
C SER A 432 -23.71 3.66 -11.94
N LEU A 433 -23.45 3.01 -10.81
CA LEU A 433 -22.38 2.00 -10.68
C LEU A 433 -22.61 0.79 -11.60
N TRP A 434 -23.83 0.27 -11.66
CA TRP A 434 -24.19 -0.82 -12.59
C TRP A 434 -23.94 -0.43 -14.05
N ARG A 435 -24.34 0.77 -14.47
CA ARG A 435 -24.08 1.28 -15.83
C ARG A 435 -22.58 1.39 -16.15
N GLN A 436 -21.74 1.59 -15.15
CA GLN A 436 -20.28 1.63 -15.29
C GLN A 436 -19.64 0.22 -15.29
N GLY A 437 -20.44 -0.84 -15.13
CA GLY A 437 -19.96 -2.22 -15.05
C GLY A 437 -19.42 -2.63 -13.68
N ALA A 438 -19.69 -1.83 -12.64
CA ALA A 438 -19.24 -2.12 -11.28
C ALA A 438 -20.05 -3.23 -10.59
N LEU A 439 -21.29 -3.46 -11.05
CA LEU A 439 -22.22 -4.44 -10.49
C LEU A 439 -22.63 -5.45 -11.56
N VAL A 440 -22.95 -6.68 -11.16
CA VAL A 440 -23.30 -7.80 -12.04
C VAL A 440 -24.81 -8.03 -12.07
N GLY A 441 -25.38 -8.14 -13.26
CA GLY A 441 -26.80 -8.44 -13.48
C GLY A 441 -27.25 -7.89 -14.84
N ALA A 442 -28.18 -8.56 -15.52
CA ALA A 442 -28.69 -8.10 -16.81
C ALA A 442 -29.58 -6.85 -16.67
N SER A 443 -30.10 -6.60 -15.46
CA SER A 443 -30.89 -5.42 -15.11
C SER A 443 -30.50 -4.89 -13.71
N PRO A 444 -30.83 -3.63 -13.38
CA PRO A 444 -30.61 -3.10 -12.03
C PRO A 444 -31.22 -3.95 -10.91
N ALA A 445 -32.39 -4.56 -11.15
CA ALA A 445 -33.09 -5.39 -10.16
C ALA A 445 -32.37 -6.72 -9.87
N GLU A 446 -31.61 -7.24 -10.83
CA GLU A 446 -30.71 -8.39 -10.59
C GLU A 446 -29.39 -7.98 -9.93
N ALA A 447 -28.95 -6.74 -10.18
CA ALA A 447 -27.66 -6.24 -9.70
C ALA A 447 -27.69 -5.77 -8.24
N PHE A 448 -28.80 -5.19 -7.79
CA PHE A 448 -28.93 -4.72 -6.41
C PHE A 448 -30.39 -4.66 -5.94
N THR A 449 -30.58 -4.57 -4.63
CA THR A 449 -31.88 -4.33 -3.98
C THR A 449 -31.70 -3.36 -2.83
N VAL A 450 -32.60 -2.38 -2.72
CA VAL A 450 -32.65 -1.41 -1.62
C VAL A 450 -34.01 -1.48 -0.96
N LEU A 451 -34.04 -1.79 0.34
CA LEU A 451 -35.26 -1.94 1.14
C LEU A 451 -35.22 -0.95 2.30
N CYS A 452 -36.37 -0.32 2.59
CA CYS A 452 -36.56 0.66 3.65
C CYS A 452 -38.07 0.90 3.86
N GLY A 453 -38.65 0.30 4.89
CA GLY A 453 -40.07 0.50 5.19
C GLY A 453 -40.57 -0.26 6.41
N LEU A 454 -41.72 0.18 6.94
CA LEU A 454 -42.44 -0.52 8.00
C LEU A 454 -42.97 -1.86 7.49
N GLY A 455 -42.67 -2.94 8.21
CA GLY A 455 -42.98 -4.32 7.80
C GLY A 455 -42.05 -4.89 6.72
N GLU A 456 -41.07 -4.11 6.24
CA GLU A 456 -40.06 -4.54 5.28
C GLU A 456 -38.68 -4.65 5.95
N THR A 457 -38.18 -3.55 6.51
CA THR A 457 -36.91 -3.48 7.25
C THR A 457 -37.06 -2.97 8.68
N MET A 458 -38.20 -2.34 9.01
CA MET A 458 -38.48 -1.72 10.30
C MET A 458 -39.73 -2.30 10.94
N SER A 459 -39.72 -2.42 12.25
CA SER A 459 -40.90 -2.61 13.10
C SER A 459 -41.53 -1.27 13.49
N GLN A 460 -42.73 -1.30 14.09
CA GLN A 460 -43.33 -0.08 14.65
C GLN A 460 -42.49 0.46 15.82
N ASP A 461 -41.82 -0.42 16.57
CA ASP A 461 -40.93 -0.04 17.67
C ASP A 461 -39.70 0.70 17.14
N ASP A 462 -39.08 0.24 16.06
CA ASP A 462 -37.99 0.98 15.40
C ASP A 462 -38.43 2.41 15.03
N VAL A 463 -39.64 2.57 14.49
CA VAL A 463 -40.16 3.89 14.11
C VAL A 463 -40.38 4.78 15.34
N ASN A 464 -40.96 4.21 16.41
CA ASN A 464 -41.21 4.92 17.67
C ASN A 464 -39.91 5.32 18.39
N GLU A 465 -38.86 4.51 18.28
CA GLU A 465 -37.52 4.77 18.80
C GLU A 465 -36.70 5.71 17.89
N GLY A 466 -37.24 6.11 16.74
CA GLY A 466 -36.57 7.00 15.78
C GLY A 466 -35.48 6.32 14.96
N ILE A 467 -35.47 4.99 14.89
CA ILE A 467 -34.53 4.18 14.12
C ILE A 467 -35.06 3.98 12.71
N MET A 468 -34.22 4.30 11.71
CA MET A 468 -34.48 4.01 10.29
C MET A 468 -33.53 2.91 9.81
N ARG A 469 -34.05 1.75 9.43
CA ARG A 469 -33.25 0.61 8.94
C ARG A 469 -33.32 0.50 7.43
N ILE A 470 -32.16 0.51 6.79
CA ILE A 470 -32.03 0.37 5.33
C ILE A 470 -31.26 -0.92 5.07
N SER A 471 -31.79 -1.78 4.19
CA SER A 471 -31.10 -2.99 3.73
C SER A 471 -30.67 -2.79 2.28
N VAL A 472 -29.37 -2.92 2.01
CA VAL A 472 -28.80 -2.81 0.67
C VAL A 472 -28.12 -4.13 0.34
N LYS A 473 -28.51 -4.73 -0.80
CA LYS A 473 -27.91 -5.96 -1.34
C LYS A 473 -27.31 -5.64 -2.70
N VAL A 474 -26.09 -6.11 -2.97
CA VAL A 474 -25.34 -5.78 -4.19
C VAL A 474 -24.61 -7.02 -4.71
N SER A 475 -24.67 -7.22 -6.03
CA SER A 475 -23.96 -8.27 -6.76
C SER A 475 -22.66 -7.71 -7.35
N ALA A 476 -21.51 -8.04 -6.74
CA ALA A 476 -20.20 -7.56 -7.17
C ALA A 476 -19.49 -8.52 -8.16
N PRO A 477 -18.68 -8.00 -9.11
CA PRO A 477 -17.90 -8.81 -10.03
C PRO A 477 -16.77 -9.55 -9.32
N ARG A 478 -16.64 -10.85 -9.60
CA ARG A 478 -15.51 -11.67 -9.15
C ARG A 478 -14.53 -11.87 -10.31
N PRO A 479 -13.22 -11.73 -10.10
CA PRO A 479 -12.24 -11.96 -11.16
C PRO A 479 -12.22 -13.44 -11.59
N ALA A 480 -12.01 -13.68 -12.89
CA ALA A 480 -11.73 -15.01 -13.42
C ALA A 480 -10.28 -15.40 -13.11
N GLU A 481 -10.06 -16.00 -11.94
CA GLU A 481 -8.72 -16.39 -11.46
C GLU A 481 -8.19 -17.66 -12.16
N PHE A 482 -9.10 -18.57 -12.54
CA PHE A 482 -8.77 -19.84 -13.18
C PHE A 482 -9.46 -19.94 -14.55
N ILE A 483 -8.69 -20.27 -15.59
CA ILE A 483 -9.20 -20.54 -16.94
C ILE A 483 -8.81 -21.97 -17.27
N VAL A 484 -9.81 -22.85 -17.44
CA VAL A 484 -9.61 -24.26 -17.81
C VAL A 484 -10.00 -24.42 -19.28
N ILE A 485 -9.04 -24.83 -20.11
CA ILE A 485 -9.27 -25.15 -21.53
C ILE A 485 -9.18 -26.66 -21.68
N THR A 486 -10.32 -27.29 -22.01
CA THR A 486 -10.40 -28.73 -22.23
C THR A 486 -10.28 -29.05 -23.72
N PHE A 487 -9.39 -29.97 -24.08
CA PHE A 487 -9.23 -30.46 -25.45
C PHE A 487 -9.80 -31.88 -25.55
N GLU A 488 -10.66 -32.10 -26.55
CA GLU A 488 -11.16 -33.42 -26.92
C GLU A 488 -10.83 -33.69 -28.40
N GLN A 489 -10.23 -34.85 -28.68
CA GLN A 489 -10.02 -35.29 -30.04
C GLN A 489 -11.33 -35.83 -30.60
N LYS A 490 -11.93 -35.12 -31.56
CA LYS A 490 -13.08 -35.65 -32.30
C LYS A 490 -12.61 -36.79 -33.20
N MET A 491 -13.00 -38.03 -32.90
CA MET A 491 -12.80 -39.15 -33.83
C MET A 491 -13.59 -38.88 -35.11
N GLY A 492 -12.97 -39.08 -36.28
CA GLY A 492 -13.66 -38.98 -37.56
C GLY A 492 -14.81 -39.97 -37.60
N ALA A 493 -15.97 -39.56 -38.13
CA ALA A 493 -17.06 -40.48 -38.35
C ALA A 493 -16.57 -41.61 -39.28
N ASP A 494 -16.68 -42.86 -38.85
CA ASP A 494 -16.48 -44.02 -39.74
C ASP A 494 -17.48 -43.86 -40.90
N GLY A 495 -16.95 -43.71 -42.11
CA GLY A 495 -17.70 -43.43 -43.34
C GLY A 495 -18.51 -44.60 -43.85
#